data_AF-A0A3L7NGG2-F1
#
_entry.id   AF-A0A3L7NGG2-F1
#
_cell.length_a   1.000
_cell.length_b   1.000
_cell.length_c   1.000
_cell.angle_alpha   90.00
_cell.angle_beta   90.00
_cell.angle_gamma   90.00
#
_symmetry.space_group_name_H-M   'P 1'
#
loop_
_entity.id
_entity.type
_entity.pdbx_description
1 polymer ?
#
loop_
_entity_poly.entity_id
_entity_poly.type
_entity_poly.pdbx_seq_one_letter_code
_entity_poly.pdbx_strand_id
1 'polypeptide(L)'
;MPDSLCISITFLDPRFHGRGDGGINEWPPSPMRLFQALVAGNGPLLDCDGDIDWALRWLEAQPPPTILAPPSRIGTACPLYVPNNAMDLVAAGWARGNADENIAEHRTLKTVRPTHLRDGDTVHFLWPIVEGNSEPRLVAALERAVERIVALGWGIDLVVAQCRALPAGVPLGETLQQWAPAESHATNSLRCPLAGSLDALKARHAATLDRLADNTFHPVPPLTAYRRVGYRRPTDAAGRPNAVFELVKADGTMSSCPQRDLIHVAGMMRHLAIEAMTRFPPGDVGSDWVEAYVAGHGGPGDDSHRRFSYVPLPSIGHRHVDPAVRRVMVVAPLGDNRVLEHLARRLNGVTLQPEPGTRNVGEAPTLMRANYDRMARYFLDASNSWASVTPVILPGHDDHKPDKTRGLIEKVLRQAGIAVACDFEWSSLSQFPKSLTAHGYDKNKRPTGYRRPKHLEGLTAVHLVVRFANSVAVPGPLTIGAGRHCGLGLMANLNASEDRSTS
;
A
#
# COMPACT_ATOMS: atom_id res chain seq x y z
N MET A 1 28.91 25.49 -5.36
CA MET A 1 27.99 26.25 -4.50
C MET A 1 27.22 25.22 -3.66
N PRO A 2 26.42 25.58 -2.65
CA PRO A 2 25.51 24.60 -2.07
C PRO A 2 24.43 24.25 -3.10
N ASP A 3 24.27 22.96 -3.37
CA ASP A 3 23.36 22.43 -4.38
C ASP A 3 22.20 21.65 -3.73
N SER A 4 22.21 21.52 -2.41
CA SER A 4 21.14 20.87 -1.66
C SER A 4 20.94 21.48 -0.27
N LEU A 5 19.68 21.60 0.15
CA LEU A 5 19.29 21.90 1.52
C LEU A 5 19.12 20.56 2.25
N CYS A 6 19.79 20.40 3.40
CA CYS A 6 19.74 19.20 4.22
C CYS A 6 19.12 19.52 5.58
N ILE A 7 18.04 18.84 5.94
CA ILE A 7 17.54 18.80 7.32
C ILE A 7 17.86 17.43 7.89
N SER A 8 18.72 17.39 8.90
CA SER A 8 19.14 16.19 9.62
C SER A 8 18.36 16.07 10.91
N ILE A 9 17.78 14.89 11.17
CA ILE A 9 17.03 14.57 12.38
C ILE A 9 17.69 13.38 13.06
N THR A 10 18.31 13.60 14.23
CA THR A 10 18.97 12.58 15.04
C THR A 10 18.04 12.15 16.17
N PHE A 11 17.66 10.89 16.20
CA PHE A 11 16.83 10.32 17.26
C PHE A 11 17.67 10.05 18.52
N LEU A 12 17.19 10.50 19.68
CA LEU A 12 17.87 10.25 20.96
C LEU A 12 17.72 8.80 21.46
N ASP A 13 16.76 8.09 20.89
CA ASP A 13 16.50 6.67 21.09
C ASP A 13 16.36 6.02 19.71
N PRO A 14 17.07 4.93 19.38
CA PRO A 14 17.05 4.29 18.05
C PRO A 14 15.74 3.53 17.77
N ARG A 15 14.60 4.07 18.22
CA ARG A 15 13.24 3.58 18.01
C ARG A 15 12.38 4.72 17.49
N PHE A 16 11.58 4.42 16.47
CA PHE A 16 10.60 5.34 15.90
C PHE A 16 9.20 4.74 15.96
N HIS A 17 8.21 5.52 16.40
CA HIS A 17 6.84 5.06 16.58
C HIS A 17 5.84 5.71 15.62
N GLY A 18 6.32 6.42 14.58
CA GLY A 18 5.47 7.07 13.61
C GLY A 18 4.52 6.11 12.90
N ARG A 19 3.28 6.55 12.72
CA ARG A 19 2.24 5.82 11.99
C ARG A 19 1.66 6.62 10.84
N GLY A 20 1.51 5.96 9.70
CA GLY A 20 0.81 6.46 8.53
C GLY A 20 -0.69 6.18 8.60
N ASP A 21 -1.34 6.28 7.44
CA ASP A 21 -2.78 6.06 7.32
C ASP A 21 -3.16 4.60 7.69
N GLY A 22 -4.33 4.42 8.30
CA GLY A 22 -4.81 3.11 8.73
C GLY A 22 -3.99 2.47 9.87
N GLY A 23 -3.09 3.24 10.52
CA GLY A 23 -2.35 2.82 11.70
C GLY A 23 -1.11 1.96 11.42
N ILE A 24 -0.64 1.88 10.17
CA ILE A 24 0.61 1.19 9.84
C ILE A 24 1.79 1.99 10.36
N ASN A 25 2.84 1.29 10.78
CA ASN A 25 4.17 1.86 10.91
C ASN A 25 4.56 2.63 9.65
N GLU A 26 4.94 3.88 9.84
CA GLU A 26 5.58 4.72 8.83
C GLU A 26 7.09 4.44 8.90
N TRP A 27 7.76 4.27 7.76
CA TRP A 27 9.22 4.35 7.67
C TRP A 27 9.64 4.58 6.22
N PRO A 28 10.60 5.49 5.95
CA PRO A 28 11.15 6.50 6.88
C PRO A 28 10.08 7.53 7.32
N PRO A 29 10.37 8.40 8.31
CA PRO A 29 9.45 9.48 8.66
C PRO A 29 9.10 10.32 7.43
N SER A 30 7.82 10.58 7.20
CA SER A 30 7.35 11.27 6.00
C SER A 30 7.73 12.76 5.99
N PRO A 31 7.97 13.37 4.81
CA PRO A 31 8.25 14.81 4.73
C PRO A 31 7.14 15.68 5.34
N MET A 32 5.87 15.25 5.26
CA MET A 32 4.76 15.93 5.93
C MET A 32 4.89 15.84 7.46
N ARG A 33 5.37 14.72 8.01
CA ARG A 33 5.59 14.59 9.46
C ARG A 33 6.68 15.55 9.93
N LEU A 34 7.77 15.68 9.17
CA LEU A 34 8.81 16.68 9.44
C LEU A 34 8.21 18.10 9.39
N PHE A 35 7.41 18.40 8.37
CA PHE A 35 6.75 19.69 8.24
C PHE A 35 5.82 19.99 9.42
N GLN A 36 5.05 19.01 9.88
CA GLN A 36 4.21 19.16 11.08
C GLN A 36 5.05 19.41 12.34
N ALA A 37 6.20 18.75 12.48
CA ALA A 37 7.10 18.95 13.60
C ALA A 37 7.72 20.36 13.60
N LEU A 38 8.09 20.87 12.42
CA LEU A 38 8.54 22.25 12.23
C LEU A 38 7.46 23.26 12.65
N VAL A 39 6.22 23.08 12.18
CA VAL A 39 5.10 23.96 12.54
C VAL A 39 4.81 23.89 14.04
N ALA A 40 4.80 22.69 14.63
CA ALA A 40 4.55 22.51 16.06
C ALA A 40 5.63 23.15 16.93
N GLY A 41 6.91 23.02 16.58
CA GLY A 41 8.03 23.62 17.32
C GLY A 41 8.09 25.15 17.23
N ASN A 42 7.50 25.73 16.19
CA ASN A 42 7.54 27.18 15.95
C ASN A 42 6.20 27.89 16.20
N GLY A 43 5.17 27.19 16.69
CA GLY A 43 3.80 27.71 16.84
C GLY A 43 3.69 29.16 17.35
N PRO A 44 4.31 29.53 18.49
CA PRO A 44 4.24 30.90 19.02
C PRO A 44 4.87 31.99 18.14
N LEU A 45 5.73 31.61 17.20
CA LEU A 45 6.45 32.51 16.29
C LEU A 45 5.78 32.61 14.91
N LEU A 46 4.85 31.70 14.60
CA LEU A 46 4.08 31.79 13.37
C LEU A 46 3.24 33.08 13.40
N ASP A 47 3.15 33.76 12.27
CA ASP A 47 2.51 35.08 12.09
C ASP A 47 3.17 36.26 12.83
N CYS A 48 4.07 36.01 13.78
CA CYS A 48 4.85 37.03 14.50
C CYS A 48 6.25 37.25 13.89
N ASP A 49 6.92 36.17 13.50
CA ASP A 49 8.24 36.17 12.87
C ASP A 49 8.07 35.85 11.38
N GLY A 50 7.99 36.91 10.56
CA GLY A 50 7.76 36.79 9.11
C GLY A 50 8.79 35.93 8.39
N ASP A 51 10.01 35.79 8.94
CA ASP A 51 11.07 35.02 8.30
C ASP A 51 10.84 33.51 8.42
N ILE A 52 10.35 33.04 9.58
CA ILE A 52 10.04 31.61 9.77
C ILE A 52 8.80 31.22 8.97
N ASP A 53 7.75 32.05 8.98
CA ASP A 53 6.54 31.78 8.18
C ASP A 53 6.88 31.70 6.68
N TRP A 54 7.64 32.69 6.18
CA TRP A 54 8.13 32.71 4.80
C TRP A 54 8.98 31.48 4.46
N ALA A 55 9.91 31.08 5.34
CA ALA A 55 10.76 29.92 5.12
C ALA A 55 9.97 28.60 5.08
N LEU A 56 8.95 28.45 5.94
CA LEU A 56 8.05 27.29 5.91
C LEU A 56 7.17 27.28 4.65
N ARG A 57 6.68 28.44 4.19
CA ARG A 57 5.96 28.57 2.91
C ARG A 57 6.84 28.21 1.72
N TRP A 58 8.11 28.60 1.75
CA TRP A 58 9.07 28.16 0.74
C TRP A 58 9.26 26.64 0.78
N LEU A 59 9.40 26.05 1.98
CA LEU A 59 9.67 24.62 2.15
C LEU A 59 8.51 23.73 1.67
N GLU A 60 7.24 24.10 1.94
CA GLU A 60 6.08 23.33 1.47
C GLU A 60 5.88 23.33 -0.05
N ALA A 61 6.44 24.33 -0.73
CA ALA A 61 6.39 24.44 -2.19
C ALA A 61 7.43 23.56 -2.90
N GLN A 62 8.41 23.01 -2.16
CA GLN A 62 9.50 22.23 -2.76
C GLN A 62 9.03 20.87 -3.28
N PRO A 63 9.75 20.27 -4.27
CA PRO A 63 9.51 18.89 -4.67
C PRO A 63 9.74 17.92 -3.49
N PRO A 64 9.20 16.70 -3.54
CA PRO A 64 9.44 15.71 -2.49
C PRO A 64 10.95 15.45 -2.34
N PRO A 65 11.51 15.48 -1.11
CA PRO A 65 12.94 15.33 -0.90
C PRO A 65 13.41 13.91 -1.17
N THR A 66 14.70 13.74 -1.41
CA THR A 66 15.37 12.46 -1.18
C THR A 66 15.57 12.29 0.33
N ILE A 67 15.34 11.08 0.86
CA ILE A 67 15.51 10.79 2.28
C ILE A 67 16.65 9.78 2.43
N LEU A 68 17.68 10.11 3.21
CA LEU A 68 18.68 9.15 3.66
C LEU A 68 18.30 8.71 5.07
N ALA A 69 18.07 7.43 5.26
CA ALA A 69 17.63 6.89 6.55
C ALA A 69 18.41 5.63 6.90
N PRO A 70 18.66 5.35 8.20
CA PRO A 70 19.32 4.11 8.58
C PRO A 70 18.49 2.90 8.13
N PRO A 71 19.13 1.75 7.83
CA PRO A 71 18.42 0.49 7.73
C PRO A 71 17.53 0.30 8.96
N SER A 72 16.34 -0.25 8.77
CA SER A 72 15.40 -0.42 9.88
C SER A 72 14.80 -1.81 9.93
N ARG A 73 14.34 -2.17 11.12
CA ARG A 73 13.63 -3.43 11.37
C ARG A 73 12.41 -3.15 12.22
N ILE A 74 11.26 -3.67 11.81
CA ILE A 74 10.05 -3.64 12.65
C ILE A 74 10.34 -4.45 13.92
N GLY A 75 10.15 -3.81 15.07
CA GLY A 75 10.31 -4.40 16.39
C GLY A 75 9.12 -5.26 16.80
N THR A 76 9.26 -5.93 17.94
CA THR A 76 8.23 -6.79 18.52
C THR A 76 7.02 -5.96 18.96
N ALA A 77 5.82 -6.53 18.79
CA ALA A 77 4.58 -5.92 19.26
C ALA A 77 4.57 -5.86 20.80
N CYS A 78 4.40 -4.66 21.35
CA CYS A 78 4.22 -4.42 22.77
C CYS A 78 2.75 -4.12 23.05
N PRO A 79 2.02 -4.99 23.77
CA PRO A 79 0.67 -4.71 24.24
C PRO A 79 0.72 -3.73 25.41
N LEU A 80 0.05 -2.59 25.29
CA LEU A 80 -0.13 -1.60 26.34
C LEU A 80 -1.60 -1.54 26.74
N TYR A 81 -1.90 -1.70 28.03
CA TYR A 81 -3.24 -1.50 28.57
C TYR A 81 -3.36 -0.06 29.06
N VAL A 82 -3.99 0.79 28.25
CA VAL A 82 -4.15 2.22 28.60
C VAL A 82 -5.58 2.50 29.05
N PRO A 83 -5.80 3.46 29.95
CA PRO A 83 -7.13 3.97 30.24
C PRO A 83 -7.84 4.38 28.96
N ASN A 84 -9.09 3.94 28.80
CA ASN A 84 -9.97 4.41 27.74
C ASN A 84 -10.61 5.73 28.20
N ASN A 85 -10.90 6.64 27.27
CA ASN A 85 -11.64 7.86 27.57
C ASN A 85 -13.13 7.52 27.72
N ALA A 86 -13.47 6.79 28.79
CA ALA A 86 -14.80 6.26 29.08
C ALA A 86 -15.43 6.92 30.32
N MET A 87 -15.04 8.16 30.61
CA MET A 87 -15.53 8.91 31.77
C MET A 87 -17.03 9.20 31.68
N ASP A 88 -17.59 9.25 30.48
CA ASP A 88 -19.03 9.34 30.23
C ASP A 88 -19.79 8.11 30.75
N LEU A 89 -19.26 6.91 30.53
CA LEU A 89 -19.84 5.67 31.04
C LEU A 89 -19.79 5.61 32.56
N VAL A 90 -18.63 5.94 33.14
CA VAL A 90 -18.41 5.98 34.59
C VAL A 90 -19.29 7.06 35.26
N ALA A 91 -19.36 8.26 34.68
CA ALA A 91 -20.24 9.31 35.19
C ALA A 91 -21.72 8.91 35.12
N ALA A 92 -22.12 8.18 34.07
CA ALA A 92 -23.50 7.72 33.92
C ALA A 92 -23.89 6.68 34.97
N GLY A 93 -23.00 5.77 35.39
CA GLY A 93 -23.34 4.84 36.47
C GLY A 93 -23.17 5.45 37.86
N TRP A 94 -22.26 6.41 38.07
CA TRP A 94 -22.28 7.26 39.28
C TRP A 94 -23.63 7.98 39.43
N ALA A 95 -24.16 8.56 38.34
CA ALA A 95 -25.48 9.20 38.34
C ALA A 95 -26.64 8.22 38.62
N ARG A 96 -26.45 6.92 38.34
CA ARG A 96 -27.39 5.84 38.71
C ARG A 96 -27.16 5.28 40.12
N GLY A 97 -26.22 5.85 40.89
CA GLY A 97 -25.93 5.45 42.27
C GLY A 97 -24.89 4.33 42.42
N ASN A 98 -24.21 3.92 41.34
CA ASN A 98 -23.14 2.93 41.41
C ASN A 98 -21.80 3.60 41.80
N ALA A 99 -21.54 3.75 43.09
CA ALA A 99 -20.31 4.39 43.57
C ALA A 99 -19.02 3.59 43.31
N ASP A 100 -19.14 2.30 42.96
CA ASP A 100 -18.00 1.40 42.75
C ASP A 100 -17.43 1.48 41.33
N GLU A 101 -18.10 2.19 40.41
CA GLU A 101 -17.66 2.28 39.01
C GLU A 101 -16.34 3.05 38.89
N ASN A 102 -15.33 2.45 38.24
CA ASN A 102 -13.97 2.95 38.25
C ASN A 102 -13.38 3.01 36.82
N ILE A 103 -12.88 4.20 36.45
CA ILE A 103 -12.21 4.42 35.16
C ILE A 103 -11.01 3.49 34.93
N ALA A 104 -10.37 3.01 36.01
CA ALA A 104 -9.24 2.08 35.94
C ALA A 104 -9.61 0.71 35.36
N GLU A 105 -10.89 0.33 35.38
CA GLU A 105 -11.44 -0.91 34.82
C GLU A 105 -11.72 -0.77 33.31
N HIS A 106 -11.94 0.45 32.84
CA HIS A 106 -12.12 0.74 31.42
C HIS A 106 -10.78 0.88 30.71
N ARG A 107 -10.04 -0.23 30.57
CA ARG A 107 -8.79 -0.25 29.81
C ARG A 107 -9.02 -0.72 28.38
N THR A 108 -8.30 -0.12 27.45
CA THR A 108 -8.22 -0.59 26.07
C THR A 108 -6.81 -1.05 25.76
N LEU A 109 -6.72 -2.22 25.14
CA LEU A 109 -5.46 -2.74 24.61
C LEU A 109 -5.03 -1.91 23.40
N LYS A 110 -3.84 -1.30 23.49
CA LYS A 110 -3.15 -0.66 22.37
C LYS A 110 -1.87 -1.42 22.08
N THR A 111 -1.77 -1.97 20.88
CA THR A 111 -0.54 -2.62 20.42
C THR A 111 0.37 -1.59 19.76
N VAL A 112 1.61 -1.50 20.24
CA VAL A 112 2.67 -0.64 19.69
C VAL A 112 3.75 -1.51 19.07
N ARG A 113 4.19 -1.17 17.85
CA ARG A 113 5.30 -1.85 17.17
C ARG A 113 6.33 -0.81 16.74
N PRO A 114 7.40 -0.57 17.52
CA PRO A 114 8.42 0.39 17.14
C PRO A 114 9.15 -0.05 15.86
N THR A 115 9.65 0.90 15.10
CA THR A 115 10.66 0.69 14.05
C THR A 115 12.03 0.90 14.67
N HIS A 116 12.88 -0.13 14.69
CA HIS A 116 14.24 -0.05 15.23
C HIS A 116 15.19 0.42 14.14
N LEU A 117 15.93 1.48 14.42
CA LEU A 117 17.00 2.00 13.55
C LEU A 117 18.26 1.14 13.75
N ARG A 118 18.93 0.78 12.67
CA ARG A 118 20.14 -0.06 12.66
C ARG A 118 21.28 0.72 12.03
N ASP A 119 22.47 0.59 12.62
CA ASP A 119 23.71 1.14 12.07
C ASP A 119 23.65 2.65 11.79
N GLY A 120 22.88 3.36 12.62
CA GLY A 120 22.65 4.81 12.57
C GLY A 120 21.38 5.22 13.34
N ASP A 121 21.29 6.50 13.68
CA ASP A 121 20.18 7.12 14.42
C ASP A 121 19.66 8.41 13.75
N THR A 122 20.24 8.78 12.60
CA THR A 122 20.01 10.06 11.95
C THR A 122 19.37 9.89 10.59
N VAL A 123 18.30 10.63 10.33
CA VAL A 123 17.59 10.71 9.04
C VAL A 123 17.85 12.07 8.41
N HIS A 124 18.24 12.09 7.13
CA HIS A 124 18.48 13.31 6.37
C HIS A 124 17.42 13.50 5.29
N PHE A 125 16.83 14.69 5.23
CA PHE A 125 15.93 15.12 4.17
C PHE A 125 16.67 16.11 3.27
N LEU A 126 16.76 15.78 1.98
CA LEU A 126 17.55 16.49 0.99
C LEU A 126 16.64 17.08 -0.10
N TRP A 127 16.63 18.41 -0.21
CA TRP A 127 16.00 19.14 -1.30
C TRP A 127 17.05 19.73 -2.23
N PRO A 128 16.92 19.58 -3.56
CA PRO A 128 17.81 20.25 -4.49
C PRO A 128 17.61 21.77 -4.39
N ILE A 129 18.71 22.53 -4.35
CA ILE A 129 18.67 23.99 -4.46
C ILE A 129 18.95 24.35 -5.91
N VAL A 130 17.98 24.94 -6.60
CA VAL A 130 18.18 25.50 -7.94
C VAL A 130 18.96 26.81 -7.82
N GLU A 131 19.93 27.06 -8.70
CA GLU A 131 20.68 28.33 -8.74
C GLU A 131 19.72 29.53 -8.69
N GLY A 132 19.95 30.43 -7.73
CA GLY A 132 19.09 31.60 -7.45
C GLY A 132 18.09 31.44 -6.29
N ASN A 133 17.88 30.22 -5.77
CA ASN A 133 16.99 29.96 -4.61
C ASN A 133 17.74 29.75 -3.28
N SER A 134 19.06 29.94 -3.26
CA SER A 134 19.94 29.76 -2.09
C SER A 134 20.15 31.08 -1.34
N GLU A 135 19.07 31.77 -0.95
CA GLU A 135 19.21 33.00 -0.16
C GLU A 135 19.76 32.66 1.25
N PRO A 136 20.88 33.25 1.71
CA PRO A 136 21.41 32.99 3.05
C PRO A 136 20.40 33.23 4.17
N ARG A 137 19.47 34.18 3.96
CA ARG A 137 18.36 34.48 4.87
C ARG A 137 17.39 33.29 5.01
N LEU A 138 17.08 32.60 3.91
CA LEU A 138 16.21 31.42 3.92
C LEU A 138 16.82 30.30 4.77
N VAL A 139 18.10 30.00 4.55
CA VAL A 139 18.80 28.94 5.28
C VAL A 139 18.85 29.27 6.77
N ALA A 140 19.19 30.53 7.14
CA ALA A 140 19.21 30.97 8.53
C ALA A 140 17.82 30.90 9.21
N ALA A 141 16.74 31.24 8.50
CA ALA A 141 15.38 31.11 9.00
C ALA A 141 14.99 29.64 9.22
N LEU A 142 15.37 28.74 8.30
CA LEU A 142 15.14 27.30 8.44
C LEU A 142 15.99 26.68 9.56
N GLU A 143 17.25 27.09 9.73
CA GLU A 143 18.09 26.68 10.86
C GLU A 143 17.41 26.98 12.20
N ARG A 144 16.97 28.24 12.40
CA ARG A 144 16.22 28.65 13.60
C ARG A 144 14.93 27.85 13.77
N ALA A 145 14.22 27.53 12.69
CA ALA A 145 12.98 26.77 12.76
C ALA A 145 13.21 25.31 13.15
N VAL A 146 14.25 24.68 12.58
CA VAL A 146 14.62 23.28 12.80
C VAL A 146 15.09 23.04 14.23
N GLU A 147 15.85 23.97 14.82
CA GLU A 147 16.35 23.87 16.21
C GLU A 147 15.25 23.74 17.27
N ARG A 148 14.00 24.12 16.94
CA ARG A 148 12.85 24.04 17.86
C ARG A 148 12.08 22.71 17.78
N ILE A 149 12.47 21.79 16.90
CA ILE A 149 11.85 20.47 16.82
C ILE A 149 12.23 19.66 18.07
N VAL A 150 11.23 19.15 18.79
CA VAL A 150 11.44 18.32 19.99
C VAL A 150 11.25 16.84 19.71
N ALA A 151 10.31 16.49 18.83
CA ALA A 151 9.97 15.10 18.53
C ALA A 151 9.57 14.93 17.05
N LEU A 152 9.92 13.77 16.47
CA LEU A 152 9.50 13.39 15.13
C LEU A 152 8.89 11.99 15.18
N GLY A 153 7.55 11.92 15.28
CA GLY A 153 6.84 10.64 15.46
C GLY A 153 5.72 10.77 16.48
N TRP A 154 5.79 9.99 17.55
CA TRP A 154 5.04 10.19 18.78
C TRP A 154 5.78 11.16 19.70
N GLY A 155 5.13 11.68 20.74
CA GLY A 155 5.78 12.59 21.70
C GLY A 155 6.97 11.99 22.45
N ILE A 156 7.15 10.67 22.38
CA ILE A 156 8.30 9.94 22.95
C ILE A 156 9.47 9.78 21.95
N ASP A 157 9.26 10.09 20.68
CA ASP A 157 10.29 10.00 19.63
C ASP A 157 11.13 11.30 19.64
N LEU A 158 11.88 11.49 20.71
CA LEU A 158 12.68 12.71 20.94
C LEU A 158 13.83 12.81 19.95
N VAL A 159 14.05 14.02 19.43
CA VAL A 159 15.09 14.27 18.41
C VAL A 159 15.87 15.53 18.69
N VAL A 160 17.07 15.59 18.12
CA VAL A 160 17.81 16.84 17.87
C VAL A 160 17.89 17.02 16.35
N ALA A 161 17.76 18.26 15.89
CA ALA A 161 17.66 18.54 14.47
C ALA A 161 18.61 19.67 14.05
N GLN A 162 19.08 19.60 12.80
CA GLN A 162 19.95 20.62 12.21
C GLN A 162 19.61 20.84 10.75
N CYS A 163 19.70 22.10 10.30
CA CYS A 163 19.63 22.46 8.88
C CYS A 163 21.03 22.86 8.38
N ARG A 164 21.37 22.48 7.14
CA ARG A 164 22.62 22.89 6.47
C ARG A 164 22.40 23.04 4.97
N ALA A 165 23.08 23.98 4.35
CA ALA A 165 23.26 24.02 2.90
C ALA A 165 24.52 23.23 2.52
N LEU A 166 24.40 22.20 1.69
CA LEU A 166 25.48 21.28 1.34
C LEU A 166 25.82 21.36 -0.16
N PRO A 167 27.11 21.30 -0.55
CA PRO A 167 27.51 21.01 -1.92
C PRO A 167 26.99 19.65 -2.40
N ALA A 168 26.82 19.47 -3.71
CA ALA A 168 26.51 18.16 -4.27
C ALA A 168 27.60 17.13 -3.92
N GLY A 169 27.19 15.89 -3.63
CA GLY A 169 28.10 14.77 -3.42
C GLY A 169 28.77 14.68 -2.05
N VAL A 170 28.41 15.52 -1.08
CA VAL A 170 28.87 15.34 0.31
C VAL A 170 28.33 14.01 0.86
N PRO A 171 29.19 13.06 1.28
CA PRO A 171 28.74 11.80 1.84
C PRO A 171 28.12 12.05 3.23
N LEU A 172 26.87 11.62 3.41
CA LEU A 172 26.11 11.78 4.65
C LEU A 172 26.01 10.48 5.48
N GLY A 173 26.89 9.50 5.21
CA GLY A 173 26.95 8.22 5.90
C GLY A 173 26.84 7.04 4.94
N GLU A 174 27.82 6.13 4.99
CA GLU A 174 27.93 5.01 4.04
C GLU A 174 26.88 3.90 4.26
N THR A 175 26.34 3.80 5.48
CA THR A 175 25.36 2.77 5.86
C THR A 175 23.92 3.18 5.57
N LEU A 176 23.67 4.45 5.22
CA LEU A 176 22.32 4.97 5.05
C LEU A 176 21.67 4.45 3.76
N GLN A 177 20.39 4.12 3.86
CA GLN A 177 19.56 3.77 2.73
C GLN A 177 18.99 5.04 2.09
N GLN A 178 19.22 5.19 0.79
CA GLN A 178 18.61 6.26 0.01
C GLN A 178 17.19 5.90 -0.41
N TRP A 179 16.23 6.72 -0.02
CA TRP A 179 14.82 6.65 -0.42
C TRP A 179 14.53 7.83 -1.35
N ALA A 180 14.26 7.52 -2.61
CA ALA A 180 13.96 8.51 -3.63
C ALA A 180 12.47 8.48 -4.01
N PRO A 181 11.86 9.62 -4.36
CA PRO A 181 10.53 9.67 -4.95
C PRO A 181 10.42 8.76 -6.19
N ALA A 182 9.29 8.07 -6.32
CA ALA A 182 8.99 7.15 -7.41
C ALA A 182 7.54 7.36 -7.90
N GLU A 183 7.31 7.11 -9.20
CA GLU A 183 5.98 7.26 -9.82
C GLU A 183 4.93 6.23 -9.30
N SER A 184 5.34 5.18 -8.57
CA SER A 184 4.43 4.13 -8.09
C SER A 184 3.89 4.42 -6.68
N HIS A 185 2.56 4.48 -6.54
CA HIS A 185 1.88 4.81 -5.28
C HIS A 185 1.73 3.66 -4.28
N ALA A 186 2.06 2.41 -4.64
CA ALA A 186 1.41 1.26 -4.01
C ALA A 186 2.00 0.76 -2.67
N THR A 187 3.33 0.79 -2.46
CA THR A 187 3.94 0.04 -1.34
C THR A 187 4.60 0.89 -0.25
N ASN A 188 5.13 2.08 -0.58
CA ASN A 188 5.81 2.98 0.36
C ASN A 188 5.39 4.45 0.12
N SER A 189 4.09 4.72 0.16
CA SER A 189 3.57 6.08 -0.03
C SER A 189 3.77 6.92 1.23
N LEU A 190 4.61 7.95 1.15
CA LEU A 190 4.79 8.95 2.20
C LEU A 190 4.00 10.22 1.88
N ARG A 191 3.45 10.85 2.92
CA ARG A 191 2.81 12.16 2.80
C ARG A 191 3.88 13.23 2.63
N CYS A 192 3.73 14.09 1.65
CA CYS A 192 4.59 15.24 1.43
C CYS A 192 3.75 16.52 1.47
N PRO A 193 4.30 17.62 2.00
CA PRO A 193 3.61 18.91 1.95
C PRO A 193 3.40 19.35 0.50
N LEU A 194 2.44 20.25 0.34
CA LEU A 194 2.13 20.99 -0.87
C LEU A 194 1.82 22.44 -0.49
N ALA A 195 1.78 23.35 -1.47
CA ALA A 195 1.41 24.74 -1.21
C ALA A 195 0.05 24.84 -0.50
N GLY A 196 0.00 25.50 0.66
CA GLY A 196 -1.16 25.60 1.54
C GLY A 196 -1.19 24.57 2.68
N SER A 197 -0.18 23.70 2.81
CA SER A 197 -0.06 22.79 3.95
C SER A 197 0.04 23.53 5.29
N LEU A 198 0.76 24.65 5.34
CA LEU A 198 0.91 25.51 6.52
C LEU A 198 -0.42 26.13 6.93
N ASP A 199 -1.14 26.73 5.98
CA ASP A 199 -2.44 27.34 6.24
C ASP A 199 -3.46 26.29 6.72
N ALA A 200 -3.45 25.09 6.13
CA ALA A 200 -4.30 23.99 6.57
C ALA A 200 -3.94 23.51 7.99
N LEU A 201 -2.66 23.52 8.37
CA LEU A 201 -2.24 23.19 9.73
C LEU A 201 -2.66 24.27 10.74
N LYS A 202 -2.51 25.56 10.39
CA LYS A 202 -2.98 26.68 11.21
C LYS A 202 -4.50 26.63 11.40
N ALA A 203 -5.26 26.46 10.32
CA ALA A 203 -6.72 26.34 10.37
C ALA A 203 -7.17 25.16 11.22
N ARG A 204 -6.49 24.01 11.10
CA ARG A 204 -6.78 22.83 11.92
C ARG A 204 -6.46 23.05 13.40
N HIS A 205 -5.39 23.79 13.72
CA HIS A 205 -5.06 24.16 15.09
C HIS A 205 -6.15 25.06 15.69
N ALA A 206 -6.54 26.13 14.98
CA ALA A 206 -7.63 27.02 15.38
C ALA A 206 -8.94 26.23 15.63
N ALA A 207 -9.35 25.41 14.66
CA ALA A 207 -10.53 24.54 14.81
C ALA A 207 -10.42 23.57 16.00
N THR A 208 -9.20 23.18 16.39
CA THR A 208 -8.99 22.33 17.58
C THR A 208 -9.18 23.10 18.88
N LEU A 209 -8.76 24.36 18.93
CA LEU A 209 -9.01 25.25 20.05
C LEU A 209 -10.51 25.53 20.20
N ASP A 210 -11.21 25.71 19.09
CA ASP A 210 -12.64 26.04 19.04
C ASP A 210 -13.57 24.80 19.03
N ARG A 211 -13.01 23.58 19.13
CA ARG A 211 -13.80 22.33 18.99
C ARG A 211 -14.84 22.11 20.08
N LEU A 212 -14.70 22.82 21.20
CA LEU A 212 -15.64 22.84 22.33
C LEU A 212 -16.13 24.28 22.50
N ALA A 213 -17.14 24.65 21.72
CA ALA A 213 -17.76 25.97 21.77
C ALA A 213 -19.27 25.80 21.99
N ASP A 214 -19.89 26.73 22.73
CA ASP A 214 -21.35 26.77 22.95
C ASP A 214 -21.95 25.43 23.44
N ASN A 215 -21.25 24.74 24.36
CA ASN A 215 -21.59 23.39 24.84
C ASN A 215 -21.77 22.34 23.74
N THR A 216 -21.20 22.58 22.56
CA THR A 216 -21.28 21.72 21.39
C THR A 216 -19.89 21.22 21.01
N PHE A 217 -19.82 19.95 20.61
CA PHE A 217 -18.61 19.38 20.05
C PHE A 217 -18.60 19.56 18.53
N HIS A 218 -17.64 20.33 18.03
CA HIS A 218 -17.40 20.51 16.59
C HIS A 218 -16.27 19.58 16.14
N PRO A 219 -16.55 18.53 15.35
CA PRO A 219 -15.52 17.62 14.88
C PRO A 219 -14.47 18.35 14.05
N VAL A 220 -13.20 18.23 14.42
CA VAL A 220 -12.09 18.81 13.66
C VAL A 220 -11.82 17.93 12.43
N PRO A 221 -11.92 18.47 11.20
CA PRO A 221 -11.67 17.69 10.00
C PRO A 221 -10.21 17.20 9.94
N PRO A 222 -9.95 16.04 9.30
CA PRO A 222 -8.59 15.59 9.08
C PRO A 222 -7.84 16.57 8.17
N LEU A 223 -6.52 16.59 8.28
CA LEU A 223 -5.68 17.33 7.33
C LEU A 223 -5.88 16.75 5.92
N THR A 224 -6.04 17.61 4.92
CA THR A 224 -6.22 17.23 3.51
C THR A 224 -5.19 17.86 2.57
N ALA A 225 -4.55 18.96 2.97
CA ALA A 225 -3.54 19.66 2.19
C ALA A 225 -2.16 18.95 2.27
N TYR A 226 -2.06 17.78 1.64
CA TYR A 226 -0.81 17.06 1.39
C TYR A 226 -0.95 16.19 0.14
N ARG A 227 0.18 15.80 -0.46
CA ARG A 227 0.22 14.82 -1.54
C ARG A 227 0.81 13.49 -1.06
N ARG A 228 0.41 12.40 -1.70
CA ARG A 228 0.97 11.06 -1.48
C ARG A 228 2.01 10.76 -2.55
N VAL A 229 3.23 10.47 -2.12
CA VAL A 229 4.39 10.23 -3.00
C VAL A 229 4.95 8.85 -2.70
N GLY A 230 5.08 8.01 -3.71
CA GLY A 230 5.76 6.74 -3.57
C GLY A 230 7.26 6.95 -3.34
N TYR A 231 7.85 6.19 -2.43
CA TYR A 231 9.30 6.18 -2.22
C TYR A 231 9.86 4.79 -2.51
N ARG A 232 11.07 4.73 -3.06
CA ARG A 232 11.79 3.47 -3.28
C ARG A 232 13.27 3.62 -2.97
N ARG A 233 13.90 2.51 -2.62
CA ARG A 233 15.36 2.41 -2.57
C ARG A 233 15.91 1.98 -3.93
N PRO A 234 17.14 2.37 -4.30
CA PRO A 234 17.80 1.85 -5.51
C PRO A 234 17.90 0.32 -5.53
N THR A 235 17.99 -0.31 -4.36
CA THR A 235 18.07 -1.76 -4.17
C THR A 235 16.70 -2.46 -4.18
N ASP A 236 15.58 -1.72 -4.16
CA ASP A 236 14.26 -2.34 -4.22
C ASP A 236 14.01 -2.87 -5.64
N ALA A 237 13.68 -4.16 -5.73
CA ALA A 237 13.23 -4.75 -6.98
C ALA A 237 11.95 -4.06 -7.48
N ALA A 238 11.84 -3.87 -8.79
CA ALA A 238 10.66 -3.25 -9.39
C ALA A 238 9.47 -4.21 -9.34
N GLY A 239 8.46 -3.88 -8.54
CA GLY A 239 7.16 -4.56 -8.57
C GLY A 239 6.32 -4.13 -9.77
N ARG A 240 5.42 -5.01 -10.22
CA ARG A 240 4.49 -4.68 -11.31
C ARG A 240 3.54 -3.55 -10.88
N PRO A 241 3.32 -2.52 -11.73
CA PRO A 241 2.37 -1.47 -11.42
C PRO A 241 0.98 -2.05 -11.21
N ASN A 242 0.28 -1.59 -10.18
CA ASN A 242 -1.05 -2.09 -9.83
C ASN A 242 -1.97 -0.98 -9.30
N ALA A 243 -3.27 -1.14 -9.52
CA ALA A 243 -4.32 -0.28 -9.01
C ALA A 243 -5.41 -1.15 -8.39
N VAL A 244 -5.72 -0.90 -7.12
CA VAL A 244 -6.70 -1.67 -6.34
C VAL A 244 -8.01 -0.89 -6.23
N PHE A 245 -9.12 -1.59 -6.38
CA PHE A 245 -10.47 -1.08 -6.24
C PHE A 245 -11.23 -1.91 -5.23
N GLU A 246 -11.87 -1.26 -4.27
CA GLU A 246 -12.89 -1.84 -3.41
C GLU A 246 -14.21 -1.95 -4.18
N LEU A 247 -14.96 -3.02 -3.91
CA LEU A 247 -16.31 -3.22 -4.43
C LEU A 247 -17.29 -2.66 -3.41
N VAL A 248 -18.04 -1.63 -3.77
CA VAL A 248 -18.92 -0.90 -2.85
C VAL A 248 -20.35 -0.91 -3.41
N LYS A 249 -21.36 -1.02 -2.55
CA LYS A 249 -22.78 -0.92 -2.92
C LYS A 249 -23.20 0.55 -3.03
N ALA A 250 -24.43 0.83 -3.49
CA ALA A 250 -24.90 2.21 -3.57
C ALA A 250 -25.01 2.91 -2.20
N ASP A 251 -25.22 2.16 -1.13
CA ASP A 251 -25.27 2.67 0.26
C ASP A 251 -23.88 2.95 0.87
N GLY A 252 -22.79 2.77 0.12
CA GLY A 252 -21.43 2.98 0.59
C GLY A 252 -20.84 1.81 1.39
N THR A 253 -21.60 0.73 1.62
CA THR A 253 -21.10 -0.47 2.30
C THR A 253 -20.33 -1.39 1.35
N MET A 254 -19.44 -2.20 1.91
CA MET A 254 -18.63 -3.15 1.14
C MET A 254 -19.53 -4.22 0.48
N SER A 255 -19.37 -4.40 -0.83
CA SER A 255 -19.96 -5.49 -1.58
C SER A 255 -19.03 -6.70 -1.60
N SER A 256 -19.59 -7.90 -1.74
CA SER A 256 -18.81 -9.13 -1.81
C SER A 256 -19.35 -10.07 -2.88
N CYS A 257 -18.43 -10.74 -3.57
CA CYS A 257 -18.73 -11.78 -4.54
C CYS A 257 -18.15 -13.13 -4.08
N PRO A 258 -18.84 -14.26 -4.32
CA PRO A 258 -18.29 -15.57 -4.01
C PRO A 258 -16.95 -15.81 -4.71
N GLN A 259 -15.95 -16.33 -3.98
CA GLN A 259 -14.62 -16.61 -4.56
C GLN A 259 -14.67 -17.54 -5.77
N ARG A 260 -15.65 -18.45 -5.82
CA ARG A 260 -15.84 -19.39 -6.94
C ARG A 260 -16.08 -18.67 -8.27
N ASP A 261 -16.68 -17.49 -8.21
CA ASP A 261 -17.15 -16.71 -9.36
C ASP A 261 -16.19 -15.55 -9.70
N LEU A 262 -14.97 -15.55 -9.15
CA LEU A 262 -13.99 -14.48 -9.34
C LEU A 262 -13.72 -14.16 -10.82
N ILE A 263 -13.76 -15.16 -11.71
CA ILE A 263 -13.48 -14.95 -13.13
C ILE A 263 -14.50 -14.03 -13.79
N HIS A 264 -15.74 -13.98 -13.28
CA HIS A 264 -16.75 -13.04 -13.77
C HIS A 264 -16.43 -11.62 -13.32
N VAL A 265 -15.92 -11.42 -12.10
CA VAL A 265 -15.43 -10.11 -11.63
C VAL A 265 -14.27 -9.64 -12.51
N ALA A 266 -13.33 -10.53 -12.83
CA ALA A 266 -12.24 -10.21 -13.76
C ALA A 266 -12.76 -9.87 -15.16
N GLY A 267 -13.75 -10.60 -15.67
CA GLY A 267 -14.40 -10.35 -16.96
C GLY A 267 -15.12 -9.00 -17.02
N MET A 268 -15.92 -8.66 -16.01
CA MET A 268 -16.59 -7.36 -15.91
C MET A 268 -15.58 -6.20 -15.83
N MET A 269 -14.51 -6.36 -15.04
CA MET A 269 -13.44 -5.37 -14.95
C MET A 269 -12.74 -5.16 -16.31
N ARG A 270 -12.48 -6.26 -17.03
CA ARG A 270 -11.91 -6.23 -18.38
C ARG A 270 -12.83 -5.53 -19.37
N HIS A 271 -14.12 -5.80 -19.32
CA HIS A 271 -15.11 -5.16 -20.18
C HIS A 271 -15.12 -3.64 -19.98
N LEU A 272 -15.23 -3.17 -18.74
CA LEU A 272 -15.17 -1.74 -18.43
C LEU A 272 -13.85 -1.10 -18.88
N ALA A 273 -12.73 -1.82 -18.75
CA ALA A 273 -11.43 -1.33 -19.19
C ALA A 273 -11.34 -1.17 -20.71
N ILE A 274 -11.91 -2.12 -21.48
CA ILE A 274 -12.03 -2.04 -22.93
C ILE A 274 -12.88 -0.82 -23.30
N GLU A 275 -14.08 -0.66 -22.73
CA GLU A 275 -14.95 0.49 -23.02
C GLU A 275 -14.25 1.83 -22.72
N ALA A 276 -13.63 1.94 -21.55
CA ALA A 276 -12.94 3.15 -21.13
C ALA A 276 -11.77 3.50 -22.05
N MET A 277 -10.99 2.50 -22.48
CA MET A 277 -9.81 2.68 -23.34
C MET A 277 -10.15 2.86 -24.81
N THR A 278 -11.25 2.29 -25.30
CA THR A 278 -11.75 2.58 -26.64
C THR A 278 -12.28 4.00 -26.72
N ARG A 279 -13.01 4.46 -25.70
CA ARG A 279 -13.56 5.82 -25.66
C ARG A 279 -12.49 6.88 -25.43
N PHE A 280 -11.47 6.56 -24.65
CA PHE A 280 -10.42 7.48 -24.25
C PHE A 280 -9.04 6.79 -24.29
N PRO A 281 -8.52 6.45 -25.46
CA PRO A 281 -7.20 5.83 -25.58
C PRO A 281 -6.13 6.79 -25.03
N PRO A 282 -5.02 6.28 -24.48
CA PRO A 282 -3.86 7.11 -24.24
C PRO A 282 -3.32 7.64 -25.58
N GLY A 283 -2.69 8.82 -25.59
CA GLY A 283 -2.11 9.37 -26.82
C GLY A 283 -1.08 8.41 -27.44
N ASP A 284 -1.00 8.39 -28.77
CA ASP A 284 -0.01 7.64 -29.56
C ASP A 284 -0.10 6.10 -29.50
N VAL A 285 -1.29 5.52 -29.40
CA VAL A 285 -1.49 4.05 -29.51
C VAL A 285 -2.04 3.62 -30.87
N GLY A 286 -1.61 2.44 -31.33
CA GLY A 286 -2.10 1.82 -32.57
C GLY A 286 -3.57 1.39 -32.49
N SER A 287 -4.19 1.16 -33.65
CA SER A 287 -5.62 0.82 -33.76
C SER A 287 -6.01 -0.52 -33.12
N ASP A 288 -5.07 -1.45 -32.99
CA ASP A 288 -5.26 -2.78 -32.38
C ASP A 288 -4.85 -2.83 -30.91
N TRP A 289 -4.34 -1.73 -30.35
CA TRP A 289 -3.77 -1.70 -29.01
C TRP A 289 -4.77 -2.11 -27.92
N VAL A 290 -6.04 -1.70 -28.03
CA VAL A 290 -7.07 -2.10 -27.06
C VAL A 290 -7.25 -3.62 -27.07
N GLU A 291 -7.34 -4.24 -28.26
CA GLU A 291 -7.50 -5.69 -28.37
C GLU A 291 -6.26 -6.44 -27.86
N ALA A 292 -5.06 -6.04 -28.28
CA ALA A 292 -3.83 -6.72 -27.90
C ALA A 292 -3.45 -6.52 -26.43
N TYR A 293 -3.50 -5.28 -25.93
CA TYR A 293 -2.96 -4.89 -24.62
C TYR A 293 -4.03 -4.85 -23.52
N VAL A 294 -5.22 -4.30 -23.79
CA VAL A 294 -6.28 -4.14 -22.78
C VAL A 294 -7.13 -5.40 -22.67
N ALA A 295 -7.58 -5.93 -23.80
CA ALA A 295 -8.32 -7.18 -23.85
C ALA A 295 -7.36 -8.37 -23.71
N GLY A 296 -6.14 -8.30 -24.25
CA GLY A 296 -5.20 -9.42 -24.19
C GLY A 296 -5.42 -10.46 -25.30
N HIS A 297 -6.05 -10.07 -26.40
CA HIS A 297 -6.17 -10.83 -27.63
C HIS A 297 -4.96 -10.55 -28.54
N GLY A 298 -3.77 -10.96 -28.12
CA GLY A 298 -2.57 -10.89 -28.96
C GLY A 298 -2.68 -11.82 -30.17
N GLY A 299 -2.08 -11.43 -31.29
CA GLY A 299 -1.98 -12.29 -32.48
C GLY A 299 -1.19 -13.58 -32.21
N PRO A 300 -1.41 -14.64 -32.99
CA PRO A 300 -0.66 -15.89 -32.85
C PRO A 300 0.84 -15.61 -33.03
N GLY A 301 1.65 -15.91 -31.99
CA GLY A 301 3.10 -15.73 -32.00
C GLY A 301 3.63 -14.52 -31.20
N ASP A 302 2.76 -13.67 -30.63
CA ASP A 302 3.20 -12.60 -29.74
C ASP A 302 3.52 -13.13 -28.34
N ASP A 303 4.79 -13.49 -28.14
CA ASP A 303 5.36 -13.89 -26.85
C ASP A 303 5.51 -12.70 -25.89
N SER A 304 5.27 -11.45 -26.32
CA SER A 304 5.56 -10.27 -25.49
C SER A 304 4.71 -10.24 -24.22
N HIS A 305 3.56 -10.94 -24.17
CA HIS A 305 2.66 -11.07 -23.01
C HIS A 305 2.36 -9.73 -22.29
N ARG A 306 2.64 -8.57 -22.92
CA ARG A 306 2.45 -7.23 -22.36
C ARG A 306 0.98 -6.87 -22.48
N ARG A 307 0.23 -7.16 -21.43
CA ARG A 307 -1.19 -6.89 -21.32
C ARG A 307 -1.58 -6.58 -19.88
N PHE A 308 -2.74 -5.96 -19.67
CA PHE A 308 -3.31 -5.86 -18.35
C PHE A 308 -3.73 -7.23 -17.80
N SER A 309 -3.57 -7.42 -16.49
CA SER A 309 -4.20 -8.52 -15.75
C SER A 309 -5.32 -7.96 -14.88
N TYR A 310 -6.47 -8.61 -14.89
CA TYR A 310 -7.61 -8.29 -14.03
C TYR A 310 -7.70 -9.34 -12.92
N VAL A 311 -7.42 -8.91 -11.70
CA VAL A 311 -7.06 -9.80 -10.59
C VAL A 311 -7.98 -9.52 -9.39
N PRO A 312 -9.12 -10.22 -9.27
CA PRO A 312 -9.91 -10.22 -8.06
C PRO A 312 -9.08 -10.68 -6.86
N LEU A 313 -9.28 -10.06 -5.70
CA LEU A 313 -8.55 -10.37 -4.47
C LEU A 313 -9.49 -11.02 -3.45
N PRO A 314 -9.43 -12.36 -3.28
CA PRO A 314 -10.10 -13.03 -2.18
C PRO A 314 -9.62 -12.49 -0.83
N SER A 315 -10.53 -12.37 0.14
CA SER A 315 -10.15 -11.95 1.48
C SER A 315 -9.41 -13.09 2.18
N ILE A 316 -8.17 -12.85 2.65
CA ILE A 316 -7.35 -13.88 3.33
C ILE A 316 -6.83 -13.39 4.67
N GLY A 317 -6.10 -14.27 5.36
CA GLY A 317 -5.35 -13.94 6.56
C GLY A 317 -5.97 -14.46 7.85
N HIS A 318 -7.17 -14.05 8.23
CA HIS A 318 -7.74 -14.46 9.53
C HIS A 318 -8.53 -15.75 9.45
N ARG A 319 -8.39 -16.64 10.44
CA ARG A 319 -9.08 -17.94 10.48
C ARG A 319 -10.60 -17.82 10.33
N HIS A 320 -11.17 -16.71 10.80
CA HIS A 320 -12.61 -16.44 10.70
C HIS A 320 -13.02 -15.62 9.47
N VAL A 321 -12.07 -15.04 8.71
CA VAL A 321 -12.42 -14.31 7.47
C VAL A 321 -13.05 -15.27 6.48
N ASP A 322 -14.14 -14.84 5.85
CA ASP A 322 -14.68 -15.51 4.68
C ASP A 322 -13.89 -15.09 3.44
N PRO A 323 -13.61 -16.01 2.51
CA PRO A 323 -12.76 -15.74 1.36
C PRO A 323 -13.45 -14.97 0.23
N ALA A 324 -14.60 -14.31 0.47
CA ALA A 324 -15.29 -13.58 -0.58
C ALA A 324 -14.41 -12.47 -1.17
N VAL A 325 -14.62 -12.22 -2.46
CA VAL A 325 -13.96 -11.17 -3.23
C VAL A 325 -14.64 -9.85 -2.90
N ARG A 326 -13.88 -8.94 -2.30
CA ARG A 326 -14.33 -7.56 -1.97
C ARG A 326 -13.55 -6.50 -2.73
N ARG A 327 -12.51 -6.92 -3.45
CA ARG A 327 -11.55 -6.07 -4.13
C ARG A 327 -11.17 -6.67 -5.46
N VAL A 328 -10.82 -5.81 -6.41
CA VAL A 328 -10.22 -6.20 -7.68
C VAL A 328 -9.03 -5.30 -7.96
N MET A 329 -7.99 -5.88 -8.52
CA MET A 329 -6.75 -5.21 -8.86
C MET A 329 -6.51 -5.28 -10.36
N VAL A 330 -6.14 -4.17 -10.97
CA VAL A 330 -5.59 -4.15 -12.33
C VAL A 330 -4.07 -4.12 -12.21
N VAL A 331 -3.39 -5.02 -12.91
CA VAL A 331 -1.92 -5.10 -12.92
C VAL A 331 -1.41 -4.83 -14.33
N ALA A 332 -0.48 -3.88 -14.46
CA ALA A 332 0.18 -3.58 -15.72
C ALA A 332 1.52 -4.33 -15.87
N PRO A 333 2.08 -4.40 -17.08
CA PRO A 333 3.49 -4.71 -17.26
C PRO A 333 4.39 -3.66 -16.59
N LEU A 334 5.65 -4.05 -16.31
CA LEU A 334 6.65 -3.13 -15.75
C LEU A 334 6.86 -1.95 -16.70
N GLY A 335 6.92 -0.73 -16.14
CA GLY A 335 7.10 0.52 -16.89
C GLY A 335 5.81 1.20 -17.34
N ASP A 336 4.67 0.52 -17.31
CA ASP A 336 3.41 1.05 -17.87
C ASP A 336 2.53 1.76 -16.82
N ASN A 337 3.16 2.41 -15.84
CA ASN A 337 2.49 3.14 -14.74
C ASN A 337 1.52 4.21 -15.25
N ARG A 338 1.91 4.98 -16.27
CA ARG A 338 1.09 6.06 -16.82
C ARG A 338 -0.18 5.54 -17.49
N VAL A 339 -0.06 4.43 -18.23
CA VAL A 339 -1.19 3.76 -18.88
C VAL A 339 -2.15 3.20 -17.81
N LEU A 340 -1.61 2.57 -16.77
CA LEU A 340 -2.40 2.09 -15.64
C LEU A 340 -3.14 3.23 -14.93
N GLU A 341 -2.47 4.36 -14.66
CA GLU A 341 -3.09 5.51 -14.00
C GLU A 341 -4.18 6.16 -14.87
N HIS A 342 -3.95 6.18 -16.19
CA HIS A 342 -4.96 6.61 -17.16
C HIS A 342 -6.22 5.73 -17.11
N LEU A 343 -6.06 4.40 -16.99
CA LEU A 343 -7.17 3.48 -16.78
C LEU A 343 -7.84 3.70 -15.43
N ALA A 344 -7.04 3.73 -14.37
CA ALA A 344 -7.53 3.68 -13.01
C ALA A 344 -8.40 4.88 -12.64
N ARG A 345 -8.05 6.07 -13.15
CA ARG A 345 -8.87 7.29 -12.99
C ARG A 345 -10.25 7.16 -13.64
N ARG A 346 -10.36 6.41 -14.75
CA ARG A 346 -11.62 6.23 -15.48
C ARG A 346 -12.50 5.14 -14.90
N LEU A 347 -11.90 4.15 -14.24
CA LEU A 347 -12.65 3.08 -13.57
C LEU A 347 -13.15 3.49 -12.18
N ASN A 348 -12.54 4.50 -11.55
CA ASN A 348 -12.96 4.99 -10.25
C ASN A 348 -14.38 5.59 -10.30
N GLY A 349 -15.29 5.07 -9.47
CA GLY A 349 -16.69 5.45 -9.42
C GLY A 349 -17.58 4.74 -10.45
N VAL A 350 -17.06 3.79 -11.23
CA VAL A 350 -17.83 3.07 -12.25
C VAL A 350 -18.43 1.78 -11.67
N THR A 351 -19.69 1.52 -11.97
CA THR A 351 -20.42 0.31 -11.57
C THR A 351 -20.09 -0.86 -12.49
N LEU A 352 -19.78 -2.03 -11.92
CA LEU A 352 -19.62 -3.27 -12.69
C LEU A 352 -20.91 -3.61 -13.42
N GLN A 353 -20.80 -4.13 -14.63
CA GLN A 353 -21.95 -4.50 -15.45
C GLN A 353 -22.01 -6.03 -15.57
N PRO A 354 -22.99 -6.69 -14.94
CA PRO A 354 -23.18 -8.13 -15.12
C PRO A 354 -23.51 -8.45 -16.58
N GLU A 355 -22.95 -9.52 -17.13
CA GLU A 355 -23.35 -9.98 -18.46
C GLU A 355 -24.85 -10.39 -18.45
N PRO A 356 -25.60 -10.16 -19.54
CA PRO A 356 -26.96 -10.65 -19.67
C PRO A 356 -27.02 -12.17 -19.47
N GLY A 357 -27.80 -12.63 -18.48
CA GLY A 357 -27.92 -14.06 -18.13
C GLY A 357 -27.04 -14.52 -16.96
N THR A 358 -26.20 -13.66 -16.39
CA THR A 358 -25.51 -13.93 -15.13
C THR A 358 -26.54 -13.97 -13.99
N ARG A 359 -26.81 -15.14 -13.41
CA ARG A 359 -27.81 -15.30 -12.33
C ARG A 359 -27.52 -14.35 -11.15
N ASN A 360 -28.49 -13.46 -10.87
CA ASN A 360 -28.71 -12.72 -9.61
C ASN A 360 -27.45 -12.36 -8.82
N VAL A 361 -26.63 -11.45 -9.34
CA VAL A 361 -25.57 -10.79 -8.56
C VAL A 361 -26.13 -9.51 -7.93
N GLY A 362 -27.17 -9.63 -7.09
CA GLY A 362 -27.71 -8.53 -6.28
C GLY A 362 -27.72 -7.15 -6.97
N GLU A 363 -27.35 -6.11 -6.22
CA GLU A 363 -26.93 -4.82 -6.79
C GLU A 363 -25.48 -4.93 -7.27
N ALA A 364 -25.22 -4.49 -8.50
CA ALA A 364 -23.87 -4.53 -9.06
C ALA A 364 -22.95 -3.53 -8.34
N PRO A 365 -21.73 -3.93 -7.93
CA PRO A 365 -20.87 -3.08 -7.14
C PRO A 365 -20.22 -1.96 -7.95
N THR A 366 -20.03 -0.82 -7.32
CA THR A 366 -19.23 0.31 -7.80
C THR A 366 -17.77 0.17 -7.38
N LEU A 367 -16.87 0.44 -8.32
CA LEU A 367 -15.43 0.41 -8.13
C LEU A 367 -14.95 1.68 -7.41
N MET A 368 -14.42 1.54 -6.20
CA MET A 368 -13.82 2.66 -5.47
C MET A 368 -12.31 2.47 -5.37
N ARG A 369 -11.53 3.39 -5.96
CA ARG A 369 -10.07 3.29 -5.97
C ARG A 369 -9.53 3.38 -4.55
N ALA A 370 -8.85 2.31 -4.12
CA ALA A 370 -8.19 2.25 -2.84
C ALA A 370 -6.73 2.73 -3.01
N ASN A 371 -6.42 3.87 -2.39
CA ASN A 371 -5.04 4.35 -2.29
C ASN A 371 -4.26 3.62 -1.19
N TYR A 372 -4.97 3.00 -0.26
CA TYR A 372 -4.42 2.19 0.79
C TYR A 372 -5.41 1.08 1.15
N ASP A 373 -4.92 -0.15 1.23
CA ASP A 373 -5.74 -1.28 1.63
C ASP A 373 -4.95 -2.34 2.39
N ARG A 374 -5.39 -2.66 3.62
CA ARG A 374 -4.74 -3.66 4.49
C ARG A 374 -4.73 -5.05 3.87
N MET A 375 -5.77 -5.40 3.12
CA MET A 375 -5.90 -6.73 2.52
C MET A 375 -4.97 -6.86 1.30
N ALA A 376 -4.86 -5.83 0.47
CA ALA A 376 -3.99 -5.80 -0.70
C ALA A 376 -2.52 -6.05 -0.35
N ARG A 377 -2.06 -5.62 0.84
CA ARG A 377 -0.68 -5.85 1.31
C ARG A 377 -0.26 -7.32 1.31
N TYR A 378 -1.18 -8.25 1.59
CA TYR A 378 -0.89 -9.68 1.52
C TYR A 378 -0.47 -10.13 0.12
N PHE A 379 -0.85 -9.38 -0.91
CA PHE A 379 -0.54 -9.66 -2.31
C PHE A 379 0.58 -8.77 -2.86
N LEU A 380 0.88 -7.65 -2.20
CA LEU A 380 1.74 -6.58 -2.73
C LEU A 380 3.10 -6.49 -2.01
N ASP A 381 3.13 -6.73 -0.70
CA ASP A 381 4.35 -6.59 0.08
C ASP A 381 5.40 -7.61 -0.37
N ALA A 382 6.65 -7.16 -0.46
CA ALA A 382 7.75 -8.02 -0.85
C ALA A 382 7.93 -9.17 0.14
N SER A 383 8.17 -10.38 -0.39
CA SER A 383 8.37 -11.57 0.42
C SER A 383 9.32 -12.55 -0.24
N ASN A 384 10.03 -13.31 0.58
CA ASN A 384 10.81 -14.46 0.13
C ASN A 384 9.97 -15.74 0.02
N SER A 385 8.72 -15.75 0.52
CA SER A 385 7.85 -16.92 0.53
C SER A 385 6.43 -16.56 0.12
N TRP A 386 5.94 -17.22 -0.92
CA TRP A 386 4.64 -16.98 -1.54
C TRP A 386 3.84 -18.26 -1.65
N ALA A 387 2.54 -18.20 -1.44
CA ALA A 387 1.63 -19.32 -1.69
C ALA A 387 0.46 -18.87 -2.56
N SER A 388 -0.02 -19.75 -3.44
CA SER A 388 -1.16 -19.44 -4.31
C SER A 388 -2.48 -19.44 -3.53
N VAL A 389 -3.25 -18.37 -3.64
CA VAL A 389 -4.63 -18.26 -3.12
C VAL A 389 -5.63 -18.85 -4.12
N THR A 390 -5.45 -18.52 -5.40
CA THR A 390 -6.20 -19.11 -6.51
C THR A 390 -5.28 -20.07 -7.27
N PRO A 391 -5.81 -21.18 -7.80
CA PRO A 391 -4.98 -22.24 -8.35
C PRO A 391 -4.23 -21.77 -9.59
N VAL A 392 -2.99 -22.20 -9.71
CA VAL A 392 -2.11 -21.98 -10.85
C VAL A 392 -2.49 -22.95 -11.94
N ILE A 393 -2.94 -22.42 -13.09
CA ILE A 393 -3.25 -23.23 -14.26
C ILE A 393 -1.98 -23.45 -15.06
N LEU A 394 -1.59 -24.72 -15.23
CA LEU A 394 -0.40 -25.11 -15.97
C LEU A 394 -0.67 -25.07 -17.49
N PRO A 395 0.33 -24.74 -18.33
CA PRO A 395 0.17 -24.57 -19.77
C PRO A 395 0.22 -25.94 -20.50
N GLY A 396 -0.50 -26.93 -19.96
CA GLY A 396 -0.55 -28.30 -20.45
C GLY A 396 -1.16 -29.27 -19.44
N HIS A 397 -1.36 -30.50 -19.88
CA HIS A 397 -1.77 -31.63 -19.03
C HIS A 397 -0.53 -32.30 -18.44
N ASP A 398 -0.58 -32.64 -17.17
CA ASP A 398 0.51 -33.33 -16.46
C ASP A 398 0.46 -34.86 -16.60
N ASP A 399 -0.62 -35.41 -17.14
CA ASP A 399 -0.88 -36.85 -17.28
C ASP A 399 -0.66 -37.63 -15.98
N HIS A 400 -0.87 -36.97 -14.83
CA HIS A 400 -0.57 -37.49 -13.49
C HIS A 400 0.91 -37.91 -13.26
N LYS A 401 1.85 -37.35 -14.03
CA LYS A 401 3.29 -37.62 -13.92
C LYS A 401 4.03 -36.48 -13.21
N PRO A 402 4.64 -36.71 -12.03
CA PRO A 402 5.29 -35.66 -11.24
C PRO A 402 6.37 -34.86 -11.99
N ASP A 403 7.20 -35.52 -12.80
CA ASP A 403 8.26 -34.84 -13.57
C ASP A 403 7.69 -33.90 -14.63
N LYS A 404 6.56 -34.27 -15.24
CA LYS A 404 5.85 -33.42 -16.20
C LYS A 404 5.21 -32.23 -15.48
N THR A 405 4.62 -32.44 -14.31
CA THR A 405 4.10 -31.35 -13.47
C THR A 405 5.22 -30.36 -13.12
N ARG A 406 6.40 -30.85 -12.70
CA ARG A 406 7.57 -30.03 -12.39
C ARG A 406 8.01 -29.17 -13.58
N GLY A 407 8.20 -29.78 -14.76
CA GLY A 407 8.59 -29.04 -15.97
C GLY A 407 7.55 -27.98 -16.40
N LEU A 408 6.26 -28.24 -16.20
CA LEU A 408 5.20 -27.25 -16.43
C LEU A 408 5.24 -26.11 -15.40
N ILE A 409 5.57 -26.40 -14.13
CA ILE A 409 5.75 -25.37 -13.08
C ILE A 409 6.93 -24.46 -13.42
N GLU A 410 8.08 -25.04 -13.79
CA GLU A 410 9.26 -24.26 -14.21
C GLU A 410 8.94 -23.37 -15.42
N LYS A 411 8.14 -23.87 -16.37
CA LYS A 411 7.67 -23.09 -17.52
C LYS A 411 6.83 -21.88 -17.09
N VAL A 412 5.89 -22.05 -16.15
CA VAL A 412 5.05 -20.90 -15.70
C VAL A 412 5.82 -19.89 -14.87
N LEU A 413 6.81 -20.32 -14.08
CA LEU A 413 7.68 -19.42 -13.34
C LEU A 413 8.49 -18.54 -14.31
N ARG A 414 9.06 -19.16 -15.36
CA ARG A 414 9.77 -18.44 -16.43
C ARG A 414 8.86 -17.46 -17.17
N GLN A 415 7.65 -17.89 -17.54
CA GLN A 415 6.66 -17.01 -18.20
C GLN A 415 6.18 -15.86 -17.32
N ALA A 416 6.26 -16.00 -16.00
CA ALA A 416 5.95 -14.93 -15.05
C ALA A 416 7.11 -13.95 -14.85
N GLY A 417 8.26 -14.16 -15.52
CA GLY A 417 9.46 -13.33 -15.36
C GLY A 417 10.20 -13.58 -14.05
N ILE A 418 9.95 -14.72 -13.38
CA ILE A 418 10.65 -15.10 -12.17
C ILE A 418 12.02 -15.67 -12.55
N ALA A 419 13.02 -14.80 -12.56
CA ALA A 419 14.42 -15.15 -12.86
C ALA A 419 15.23 -15.51 -11.61
N VAL A 420 14.73 -15.19 -10.43
CA VAL A 420 15.37 -15.51 -9.15
C VAL A 420 15.23 -17.01 -8.88
N ALA A 421 16.33 -17.66 -8.48
CA ALA A 421 16.29 -19.06 -8.08
C ALA A 421 15.30 -19.26 -6.92
N CYS A 422 14.45 -20.27 -7.04
CA CYS A 422 13.44 -20.58 -6.04
C CYS A 422 13.17 -22.08 -5.98
N ASP A 423 12.84 -22.54 -4.78
CA ASP A 423 12.25 -23.86 -4.55
C ASP A 423 10.73 -23.75 -4.60
N PHE A 424 10.07 -24.84 -4.99
CA PHE A 424 8.61 -24.89 -5.00
C PHE A 424 8.05 -26.25 -4.62
N GLU A 425 6.87 -26.20 -4.00
CA GLU A 425 6.03 -27.35 -3.68
C GLU A 425 4.67 -27.14 -4.33
N TRP A 426 4.01 -28.24 -4.70
CA TRP A 426 2.65 -28.19 -5.24
C TRP A 426 1.71 -29.16 -4.54
N SER A 427 0.44 -28.78 -4.47
CA SER A 427 -0.62 -29.60 -3.89
C SER A 427 -1.97 -29.27 -4.54
N SER A 428 -3.00 -30.05 -4.21
CA SER A 428 -4.37 -29.73 -4.60
C SER A 428 -5.05 -28.73 -3.66
N LEU A 429 -4.45 -28.41 -2.51
CA LEU A 429 -5.03 -27.60 -1.45
C LEU A 429 -4.23 -26.32 -1.23
N SER A 430 -4.93 -25.19 -1.13
CA SER A 430 -4.28 -23.92 -0.77
C SER A 430 -3.76 -23.94 0.67
N GLN A 431 -2.66 -23.21 0.91
CA GLN A 431 -2.17 -22.93 2.27
C GLN A 431 -3.08 -21.95 3.04
N PHE A 432 -3.99 -21.26 2.35
CA PHE A 432 -4.90 -20.30 2.96
C PHE A 432 -6.24 -20.95 3.32
N PRO A 433 -6.64 -20.94 4.61
CA PRO A 433 -7.90 -21.53 5.06
C PRO A 433 -9.09 -21.07 4.23
N LYS A 434 -10.02 -22.00 3.94
CA LYS A 434 -11.26 -21.79 3.17
C LYS A 434 -11.09 -21.42 1.69
N SER A 435 -9.87 -21.29 1.18
CA SER A 435 -9.66 -21.18 -0.27
C SER A 435 -10.11 -22.48 -0.96
N LEU A 436 -10.68 -22.36 -2.15
CA LEU A 436 -11.14 -23.54 -2.91
C LEU A 436 -9.95 -24.38 -3.40
N THR A 437 -10.21 -25.65 -3.69
CA THR A 437 -9.18 -26.59 -4.13
C THR A 437 -8.80 -26.35 -5.60
N ALA A 438 -7.66 -26.92 -6.01
CA ALA A 438 -7.26 -26.95 -7.40
C ALA A 438 -8.11 -27.92 -8.25
N HIS A 439 -8.90 -28.81 -7.64
CA HIS A 439 -9.80 -29.70 -8.37
C HIS A 439 -11.16 -29.03 -8.56
N GLY A 440 -11.76 -29.16 -9.74
CA GLY A 440 -13.09 -28.58 -10.00
C GLY A 440 -14.19 -29.23 -9.16
N TYR A 441 -14.09 -30.54 -8.95
CA TYR A 441 -15.11 -31.36 -8.30
C TYR A 441 -14.49 -32.38 -7.33
N ASP A 442 -15.25 -32.76 -6.30
CA ASP A 442 -14.93 -33.91 -5.46
C ASP A 442 -15.34 -35.25 -6.10
N LYS A 443 -15.05 -36.36 -5.40
CA LYS A 443 -15.44 -37.73 -5.80
C LYS A 443 -16.95 -37.92 -6.00
N ASN A 444 -17.78 -37.05 -5.43
CA ASN A 444 -19.24 -37.09 -5.53
C ASN A 444 -19.77 -36.09 -6.57
N LYS A 445 -18.91 -35.55 -7.45
CA LYS A 445 -19.24 -34.52 -8.45
C LYS A 445 -19.78 -33.21 -7.84
N ARG A 446 -19.49 -32.94 -6.55
CA ARG A 446 -19.82 -31.65 -5.94
C ARG A 446 -18.74 -30.65 -6.31
N PRO A 447 -19.10 -29.41 -6.66
CA PRO A 447 -18.13 -28.43 -7.10
C PRO A 447 -17.28 -27.99 -5.90
N THR A 448 -15.96 -28.16 -5.97
CA THR A 448 -14.99 -27.85 -4.89
C THR A 448 -13.93 -26.83 -5.29
N GLY A 449 -13.80 -26.55 -6.59
CA GLY A 449 -12.82 -25.61 -7.13
C GLY A 449 -13.41 -24.34 -7.72
N TYR A 450 -12.53 -23.46 -8.18
CA TYR A 450 -12.91 -22.24 -8.90
C TYR A 450 -13.51 -22.55 -10.28
N ARG A 451 -14.44 -21.70 -10.75
CA ARG A 451 -14.81 -21.72 -12.18
C ARG A 451 -13.61 -21.30 -13.00
N ARG A 452 -13.48 -21.90 -14.19
CA ARG A 452 -12.40 -21.58 -15.13
C ARG A 452 -13.01 -21.12 -16.45
N PRO A 453 -12.33 -20.24 -17.20
CA PRO A 453 -12.67 -19.99 -18.59
C PRO A 453 -12.65 -21.30 -19.40
N LYS A 454 -13.55 -21.45 -20.39
CA LYS A 454 -13.65 -22.66 -21.23
C LYS A 454 -12.32 -23.14 -21.81
N HIS A 455 -11.47 -22.20 -22.26
CA HIS A 455 -10.15 -22.50 -22.83
C HIS A 455 -9.11 -22.99 -21.80
N LEU A 456 -9.41 -22.92 -20.50
CA LEU A 456 -8.57 -23.39 -19.39
C LEU A 456 -9.19 -24.56 -18.61
N GLU A 457 -10.44 -24.96 -18.89
CA GLU A 457 -11.16 -25.98 -18.10
C GLU A 457 -10.46 -27.33 -18.10
N GLY A 458 -9.89 -27.75 -19.24
CA GLY A 458 -9.19 -29.03 -19.38
C GLY A 458 -7.78 -29.08 -18.77
N LEU A 459 -7.16 -27.93 -18.52
CA LEU A 459 -5.76 -27.86 -18.12
C LEU A 459 -5.54 -28.27 -16.65
N THR A 460 -4.35 -28.82 -16.37
CA THR A 460 -3.94 -29.16 -15.01
C THR A 460 -3.86 -27.90 -14.16
N ALA A 461 -4.37 -27.98 -12.94
CA ALA A 461 -4.30 -26.91 -11.96
C ALA A 461 -3.72 -27.41 -10.64
N VAL A 462 -2.90 -26.57 -10.01
CA VAL A 462 -2.25 -26.87 -8.72
C VAL A 462 -2.23 -25.61 -7.85
N HIS A 463 -2.17 -25.80 -6.54
CA HIS A 463 -1.68 -24.76 -5.64
C HIS A 463 -0.17 -24.88 -5.50
N LEU A 464 0.53 -23.75 -5.47
CA LEU A 464 1.98 -23.67 -5.32
C LEU A 464 2.37 -22.96 -4.03
N VAL A 465 3.46 -23.41 -3.43
CA VAL A 465 4.27 -22.66 -2.48
C VAL A 465 5.63 -22.42 -3.16
N VAL A 466 6.09 -21.18 -3.19
CA VAL A 466 7.36 -20.76 -3.81
C VAL A 466 8.21 -20.07 -2.75
N ARG A 467 9.47 -20.49 -2.62
CA ARG A 467 10.45 -19.94 -1.67
C ARG A 467 11.68 -19.47 -2.43
N PHE A 468 11.97 -18.18 -2.38
CA PHE A 468 13.12 -17.57 -3.06
C PHE A 468 14.41 -17.82 -2.28
N ALA A 469 15.46 -18.22 -3.00
CA ALA A 469 16.77 -18.48 -2.42
C ALA A 469 17.39 -17.21 -1.80
N ASN A 470 18.35 -17.40 -0.90
CA ASN A 470 19.12 -16.32 -0.26
C ASN A 470 18.27 -15.25 0.46
N SER A 471 17.05 -15.60 0.87
CA SER A 471 16.10 -14.67 1.49
C SER A 471 15.78 -13.43 0.65
N VAL A 472 15.90 -13.53 -0.68
CA VAL A 472 15.54 -12.43 -1.59
C VAL A 472 14.04 -12.14 -1.46
N ALA A 473 13.70 -10.92 -1.07
CA ALA A 473 12.31 -10.47 -0.99
C ALA A 473 11.84 -9.98 -2.37
N VAL A 474 10.98 -10.77 -3.02
CA VAL A 474 10.41 -10.43 -4.32
C VAL A 474 9.12 -9.64 -4.12
N PRO A 475 8.95 -8.46 -4.76
CA PRO A 475 7.75 -7.63 -4.66
C PRO A 475 6.55 -8.27 -5.38
N GLY A 476 5.37 -8.08 -4.80
CA GLY A 476 4.12 -8.40 -5.47
C GLY A 476 3.68 -7.31 -6.48
N PRO A 477 2.55 -7.51 -7.17
CA PRO A 477 1.75 -8.74 -7.16
C PRO A 477 2.35 -9.85 -8.01
N LEU A 478 2.38 -11.07 -7.47
CA LEU A 478 2.76 -12.28 -8.20
C LEU A 478 1.50 -13.00 -8.71
N THR A 479 1.38 -13.09 -10.03
CA THR A 479 0.33 -13.83 -10.74
C THR A 479 0.98 -14.76 -11.77
N ILE A 480 0.73 -16.06 -11.65
CA ILE A 480 1.48 -17.08 -12.41
C ILE A 480 0.55 -18.08 -13.11
N GLY A 481 1.04 -18.72 -14.17
CA GLY A 481 0.27 -19.69 -14.95
C GLY A 481 -0.57 -19.08 -16.07
N ALA A 482 -1.29 -19.95 -16.79
CA ALA A 482 -2.09 -19.60 -17.96
C ALA A 482 -3.29 -18.69 -17.62
N GLY A 483 -3.82 -18.81 -16.39
CA GLY A 483 -4.95 -18.02 -15.91
C GLY A 483 -4.60 -16.69 -15.22
N ARG A 484 -3.31 -16.30 -15.22
CA ARG A 484 -2.78 -15.12 -14.49
C ARG A 484 -3.41 -13.77 -14.86
N HIS A 485 -4.08 -13.70 -16.02
CA HIS A 485 -4.71 -12.47 -16.51
C HIS A 485 -6.20 -12.36 -16.15
N CYS A 486 -6.81 -13.42 -15.61
CA CYS A 486 -8.23 -13.48 -15.25
C CYS A 486 -8.47 -13.92 -13.79
N GLY A 487 -7.49 -13.69 -12.91
CA GLY A 487 -7.62 -13.93 -11.46
C GLY A 487 -7.21 -15.32 -10.95
N LEU A 488 -6.75 -16.22 -11.83
CA LEU A 488 -6.22 -17.53 -11.43
C LEU A 488 -4.69 -17.45 -11.28
N GLY A 489 -4.12 -18.23 -10.35
CA GLY A 489 -2.69 -18.22 -10.03
C GLY A 489 -2.20 -16.99 -9.27
N LEU A 490 -3.09 -16.33 -8.52
CA LEU A 490 -2.74 -15.24 -7.61
C LEU A 490 -2.00 -15.79 -6.40
N MET A 491 -0.83 -15.22 -6.11
CA MET A 491 -0.01 -15.56 -4.96
C MET A 491 -0.17 -14.52 -3.84
N ALA A 492 -0.06 -14.96 -2.59
CA ALA A 492 0.02 -14.10 -1.42
C ALA A 492 1.23 -14.45 -0.55
N ASN A 493 1.73 -13.45 0.16
CA ASN A 493 2.84 -13.54 1.09
C ASN A 493 2.49 -14.50 2.23
N LEU A 494 3.28 -15.58 2.36
CA LEU A 494 3.09 -16.59 3.40
C LEU A 494 3.46 -16.05 4.79
N ASN A 495 4.51 -15.24 4.89
CA ASN A 495 5.02 -14.68 6.14
C ASN A 495 4.07 -13.64 6.76
N ALA A 496 3.22 -12.99 5.95
CA ALA A 496 2.17 -12.09 6.45
C ALA A 496 1.05 -12.83 7.22
N SER A 497 0.99 -14.17 7.09
CA SER A 497 0.04 -15.03 7.79
C SER A 497 0.58 -15.63 9.09
N GLU A 498 1.91 -15.66 9.30
CA GLU A 498 2.54 -16.16 10.53
C GLU A 498 2.51 -15.15 11.69
N ASP A 499 2.20 -13.89 11.43
CA ASP A 499 2.04 -12.80 12.42
C ASP A 499 0.80 -12.99 13.33
N ARG A 500 0.31 -14.24 13.48
CA ARG A 500 -1.03 -14.63 13.94
C ARG A 500 -1.07 -15.74 14.99
N SER A 501 0.06 -16.16 15.53
CA SER A 501 0.07 -17.08 16.68
C SER A 501 -0.10 -16.37 18.04
N THR A 502 -0.12 -15.04 18.08
CA THR A 502 -0.12 -14.25 19.34
C THR A 502 -1.00 -12.99 19.29
N SER A 503 -2.19 -13.07 18.67
CA SER A 503 -3.22 -12.01 18.76
C SER A 503 -4.49 -12.49 19.43
#